data_AF-W5W3N8-F1
#
_entry.id   AF-W5W3N8-F1
#
_cell.length_a   1.000
_cell.length_b   1.000
_cell.length_c   1.000
_cell.angle_alpha   90.00
_cell.angle_beta   90.00
_cell.angle_gamma   90.00
#
_symmetry.space_group_name_H-M   'P 1'
#
loop_
_entity.id
_entity.type
_entity.pdbx_description
1 polymer ?
#
loop_
_entity_poly.entity_id
_entity_poly.type
_entity_poly.pdbx_seq_one_letter_code
_entity_poly.pdbx_strand_id
1 'polypeptide(L)'
;MAAADHTRVPRLIFIVQGVLLVALGAAGLALGQHGSLFDSQPTTAVIGLQLSPVHSLILLAAGVLSIVMAVVRALLGLLAIVQFGAFAVLFMYGLGEPQAFGFNAGSHFLHLGLITIASVCGLMIASPHMGGEH
;
A
#
# COMPACT_ATOMS: atom_id res chain seq x y z
N MET A 1 17.99 30.62 -4.34
CA MET A 1 16.72 29.89 -4.10
C MET A 1 17.01 28.41 -4.24
N ALA A 2 16.94 27.65 -3.15
CA ALA A 2 17.05 26.20 -3.23
C ALA A 2 15.82 25.66 -3.97
N ALA A 3 16.02 25.00 -5.12
CA ALA A 3 14.95 24.30 -5.82
C ALA A 3 14.30 23.34 -4.83
N ALA A 4 13.01 23.51 -4.56
CA ALA A 4 12.26 22.60 -3.71
C ALA A 4 12.38 21.20 -4.34
N ASP A 5 12.95 20.26 -3.61
CA ASP A 5 13.09 18.90 -4.07
C ASP A 5 11.69 18.24 -4.07
N HIS A 6 10.99 18.37 -5.19
CA HIS A 6 9.61 17.90 -5.40
C HIS A 6 9.45 16.39 -5.15
N THR A 7 10.54 15.64 -5.03
CA THR A 7 10.54 14.20 -4.72
C THR A 7 10.50 13.90 -3.22
N ARG A 8 10.72 14.89 -2.33
CA ARG A 8 10.73 14.67 -0.87
C ARG A 8 9.37 14.32 -0.31
N VAL A 9 8.31 14.99 -0.78
CA VAL A 9 6.95 14.78 -0.27
C VAL A 9 6.42 13.40 -0.66
N PRO A 10 6.43 12.97 -1.95
CA PRO A 10 6.03 11.60 -2.31
C PRO A 10 6.85 10.54 -1.59
N ARG A 11 8.16 10.76 -1.42
CA ARG A 11 9.04 9.86 -0.68
C ARG A 11 8.62 9.69 0.78
N LEU A 12 8.34 10.80 1.47
CA LEU A 12 7.88 10.74 2.86
C LEU A 12 6.52 10.06 2.99
N ILE A 13 5.61 10.31 2.04
CA ILE A 13 4.31 9.64 1.98
C ILE A 13 4.49 8.12 1.84
N PHE A 14 5.32 7.66 0.91
CA PHE A 14 5.59 6.22 0.75
C PHE A 14 6.25 5.59 1.97
N ILE A 15 7.15 6.30 2.65
CA ILE A 15 7.76 5.81 3.89
C ILE A 15 6.69 5.66 4.98
N VAL A 16 5.87 6.69 5.21
CA VAL A 16 4.82 6.66 6.24
C VAL A 16 3.80 5.56 5.92
N GLN A 17 3.33 5.49 4.68
CA GLN A 17 2.46 4.42 4.19
C GLN A 17 3.08 3.05 4.41
N GLY A 18 4.35 2.86 4.04
CA GLY A 18 5.05 1.61 4.19
C GLY A 18 5.18 1.18 5.66
N VAL A 19 5.49 2.11 6.57
CA VAL A 19 5.55 1.87 8.02
C VAL A 19 4.19 1.44 8.55
N LEU A 20 3.10 2.10 8.14
CA LEU A 20 1.75 1.74 8.56
C LEU A 20 1.35 0.35 8.07
N LEU A 21 1.68 0.00 6.81
CA LEU A 21 1.41 -1.33 6.25
C LEU A 21 2.20 -2.43 6.97
N VAL A 22 3.49 -2.18 7.27
CA VAL A 22 4.32 -3.10 8.06
C VAL A 22 3.74 -3.27 9.46
N ALA A 23 3.33 -2.19 10.13
CA ALA A 23 2.76 -2.24 11.47
C ALA A 23 1.44 -3.04 11.49
N LEU A 24 0.56 -2.83 10.52
CA LEU A 24 -0.69 -3.59 10.37
C LEU A 24 -0.44 -5.06 10.07
N GLY A 25 0.46 -5.37 9.14
CA GLY A 25 0.83 -6.76 8.82
C GLY A 25 1.47 -7.48 10.01
N ALA A 26 2.40 -6.82 10.71
CA ALA A 26 3.03 -7.37 11.91
C ALA A 26 2.02 -7.58 13.04
N ALA A 27 1.10 -6.63 13.26
CA ALA A 27 0.02 -6.78 14.24
C ALA A 27 -0.94 -7.92 13.88
N GLY A 28 -1.32 -8.05 12.62
CA GLY A 28 -2.16 -9.16 12.13
C GLY A 28 -1.51 -10.52 12.36
N LEU A 29 -0.20 -10.65 12.10
CA LEU A 29 0.54 -11.89 12.37
C LEU A 29 0.72 -12.16 13.88
N ALA A 30 1.06 -11.12 14.65
CA ALA A 30 1.32 -11.26 16.08
C ALA A 30 0.04 -11.60 16.87
N LEU A 31 -1.12 -11.11 16.43
CA LEU A 31 -2.42 -11.34 17.07
C LEU A 31 -3.17 -12.55 16.48
N GLY A 32 -2.87 -12.96 15.25
CA GLY A 32 -3.50 -14.09 14.54
C GLY A 32 -2.87 -15.46 14.84
N GLN A 33 -2.56 -15.76 16.11
CA GLN A 33 -1.68 -16.88 16.53
C GLN A 33 -2.23 -18.31 16.36
N HIS A 34 -3.27 -18.52 15.56
CA HIS A 34 -3.92 -19.83 15.43
C HIS A 34 -4.14 -20.17 13.96
N GLY A 35 -3.12 -20.71 13.29
CA GLY A 35 -3.24 -21.16 11.90
C GLY A 35 -1.91 -21.30 11.15
N SER A 36 -1.99 -21.75 9.90
CA SER A 36 -0.85 -21.74 8.96
C SER A 36 -0.59 -20.32 8.47
N LEU A 37 0.68 -19.97 8.22
CA LEU A 37 1.05 -18.66 7.63
C LEU A 37 0.42 -18.42 6.25
N PHE A 38 0.01 -19.49 5.57
CA PHE A 38 -0.62 -19.46 4.25
C PHE A 38 -2.14 -19.62 4.31
N ASP A 39 -2.73 -19.48 5.49
CA ASP A 39 -4.19 -19.49 5.62
C ASP A 39 -4.78 -18.15 5.14
N SER A 40 -5.82 -18.25 4.32
CA SER A 40 -6.57 -17.10 3.79
C SER A 40 -7.77 -16.75 4.66
N GLN A 41 -8.13 -17.59 5.63
CA GLN A 41 -9.22 -17.31 6.56
C GLN A 41 -8.82 -16.18 7.54
N PRO A 42 -9.71 -15.20 7.77
CA PRO A 42 -9.46 -14.16 8.75
C PRO A 42 -9.46 -14.74 10.16
N THR A 43 -8.37 -14.56 10.89
CA THR A 43 -8.19 -15.09 12.25
C THR A 43 -8.18 -13.99 13.32
N THR A 44 -8.05 -12.72 12.92
CA THR A 44 -7.98 -11.59 13.84
C THR A 44 -8.55 -10.31 13.21
N ALA A 45 -8.87 -9.34 14.07
CA ALA A 45 -9.32 -8.01 13.67
C ALA A 45 -8.42 -6.92 14.27
N VAL A 46 -7.86 -6.06 13.44
CA VAL A 46 -6.94 -4.97 13.85
C VAL A 46 -7.49 -3.65 13.32
N ILE A 47 -7.88 -2.72 14.21
CA ILE A 47 -8.45 -1.41 13.85
C ILE A 47 -9.65 -1.58 12.88
N GLY A 48 -10.50 -2.57 13.16
CA GLY A 48 -11.66 -2.88 12.32
C GLY A 48 -11.34 -3.54 10.98
N LEU A 49 -10.08 -3.87 10.68
CA LEU A 49 -9.67 -4.66 9.50
C LEU A 49 -9.67 -6.13 9.87
N GLN A 50 -10.37 -6.97 9.11
CA GLN A 50 -10.23 -8.42 9.23
C GLN A 50 -8.96 -8.85 8.51
N LEU A 51 -8.05 -9.49 9.24
CA LEU A 51 -6.74 -9.88 8.73
C LEU A 51 -6.62 -11.40 8.79
N SER A 52 -6.39 -12.00 7.62
CA SER A 52 -5.86 -13.36 7.53
C SER A 52 -4.33 -13.35 7.61
N PRO A 53 -3.70 -14.48 7.93
CA PRO A 53 -2.25 -14.62 7.87
C PRO A 53 -1.67 -14.22 6.51
N VAL A 54 -2.28 -14.66 5.41
CA VAL A 54 -1.84 -14.30 4.05
C VAL A 54 -2.00 -12.80 3.78
N HIS A 55 -3.14 -12.21 4.15
CA HIS A 55 -3.34 -10.77 3.95
C HIS A 55 -2.33 -9.95 4.75
N SER A 56 -2.02 -10.38 5.98
CA SER A 56 -1.02 -9.75 6.83
C SER A 56 0.38 -9.83 6.22
N LEU A 57 0.75 -10.95 5.60
CA LEU A 57 2.01 -11.10 4.85
C LEU A 57 2.06 -10.19 3.63
N ILE A 58 0.95 -10.08 2.89
CA ILE A 58 0.84 -9.17 1.74
C ILE A 58 1.05 -7.72 2.18
N LEU A 59 0.41 -7.29 3.28
CA LEU A 59 0.58 -5.95 3.85
C LEU A 59 2.04 -5.72 4.29
N LEU A 60 2.66 -6.70 4.94
CA LEU A 60 4.06 -6.63 5.37
C LEU A 60 4.99 -6.47 4.15
N ALA A 61 4.84 -7.32 3.14
CA ALA A 61 5.65 -7.29 1.92
C ALA A 61 5.46 -5.98 1.15
N ALA A 62 4.21 -5.53 0.99
CA ALA A 62 3.88 -4.25 0.36
C ALA A 62 4.49 -3.06 1.12
N GLY A 63 4.44 -3.10 2.45
CA GLY A 63 5.02 -2.07 3.31
C GLY A 63 6.54 -1.99 3.20
N VAL A 64 7.23 -3.13 3.27
CA VAL A 64 8.69 -3.22 3.07
C VAL A 64 9.07 -2.72 1.68
N LEU A 65 8.37 -3.17 0.64
CA LEU A 65 8.63 -2.76 -0.73
C LEU A 65 8.48 -1.24 -0.91
N SER A 66 7.44 -0.66 -0.31
CA SER A 66 7.19 0.79 -0.32
C SER A 66 8.33 1.56 0.33
N ILE A 67 8.85 1.10 1.48
CA ILE A 67 10.00 1.72 2.16
C ILE A 67 11.28 1.61 1.32
N VAL A 68 11.62 0.39 0.87
CA VAL A 68 12.86 0.12 0.11
C VAL A 68 12.88 0.95 -1.18
N MET A 69 11.76 1.00 -1.90
CA MET A 69 11.69 1.73 -3.16
C MET A 69 11.62 3.25 -2.97
N ALA A 70 11.11 3.75 -1.83
CA ALA A 70 11.20 5.17 -1.48
C ALA A 70 12.65 5.66 -1.25
N VAL A 71 13.60 4.74 -0.99
CA VAL A 71 15.04 5.08 -0.91
C VAL A 71 15.65 5.27 -2.30
N VAL A 72 15.09 4.64 -3.33
CA VAL A 72 15.62 4.66 -4.70
C VAL A 72 14.91 5.73 -5.54
N ARG A 73 15.48 6.94 -5.61
CA ARG A 73 14.88 8.10 -6.33
C ARG A 73 14.45 7.78 -7.76
N ALA A 74 15.21 6.97 -8.49
CA ALA A 74 14.94 6.62 -9.89
C ALA A 74 13.65 5.79 -10.07
N LEU A 75 13.16 5.13 -9.02
CA LEU A 75 12.03 4.19 -9.10
C LEU A 75 10.72 4.77 -8.55
N LEU A 76 10.72 6.01 -8.04
CA LEU A 76 9.54 6.61 -7.40
C LEU A 76 8.31 6.67 -8.33
N GLY A 77 8.49 6.97 -9.62
CA GLY A 77 7.39 6.99 -10.59
C GLY A 77 6.87 5.59 -10.91
N LEU A 78 7.78 4.63 -11.11
CA LEU A 78 7.43 3.22 -11.33
C LEU A 78 6.71 2.64 -10.10
N LEU A 79 7.13 3.02 -8.91
CA LEU A 79 6.52 2.63 -7.63
C LEU A 79 5.06 3.07 -7.57
N ALA A 80 4.76 4.32 -7.89
CA ALA A 80 3.40 4.83 -7.89
C ALA A 80 2.48 4.01 -8.82
N ILE A 81 2.98 3.63 -10.01
CA ILE A 81 2.22 2.83 -11.00
C ILE A 81 2.00 1.39 -10.50
N VAL A 82 3.07 0.73 -10.05
CA VAL A 82 3.00 -0.66 -9.55
C VAL A 82 2.06 -0.74 -8.34
N GLN A 83 2.15 0.24 -7.44
CA GLN A 83 1.35 0.28 -6.23
C GLN A 83 -0.13 0.58 -6.54
N PHE A 84 -0.40 1.48 -7.48
CA PHE A 84 -1.74 1.69 -8.02
C PHE A 84 -2.32 0.39 -8.58
N GLY A 85 -1.57 -0.30 -9.45
CA GLY A 85 -2.00 -1.55 -10.06
C GLY A 85 -2.28 -2.65 -9.04
N ALA A 86 -1.34 -2.88 -8.10
CA ALA A 86 -1.48 -3.91 -7.08
C ALA A 86 -2.69 -3.67 -6.17
N PHE A 87 -2.89 -2.45 -5.67
CA PHE A 87 -4.03 -2.14 -4.82
C PHE A 87 -5.34 -2.07 -5.59
N ALA A 88 -5.35 -1.65 -6.85
CA ALA A 88 -6.54 -1.71 -7.71
C ALA A 88 -6.98 -3.15 -7.96
N VAL A 89 -6.05 -4.06 -8.24
CA VAL A 89 -6.35 -5.49 -8.39
C VAL A 89 -6.93 -6.07 -7.10
N LEU A 90 -6.30 -5.80 -5.95
CA LEU A 90 -6.80 -6.27 -4.65
C LEU A 90 -8.17 -5.66 -4.30
N PHE A 91 -8.40 -4.39 -4.63
CA PHE A 91 -9.69 -3.74 -4.43
C PHE A 91 -10.79 -4.36 -5.29
N MET A 92 -10.54 -4.53 -6.61
CA MET A 92 -11.48 -5.15 -7.54
C MET A 92 -11.75 -6.62 -7.18
N TYR A 93 -10.71 -7.36 -6.78
CA TYR A 93 -10.83 -8.73 -6.33
C TYR A 93 -11.68 -8.82 -5.05
N GLY A 94 -11.45 -7.96 -4.06
CA GLY A 94 -12.29 -7.90 -2.86
C GLY A 94 -13.76 -7.56 -3.16
N LEU A 95 -14.05 -6.81 -4.24
CA LEU A 95 -15.44 -6.52 -4.63
C LEU A 95 -16.12 -7.75 -5.24
N GLY A 96 -15.36 -8.59 -5.96
CA GLY A 96 -15.85 -9.84 -6.54
C GLY A 96 -15.95 -10.97 -5.51
N GLU A 97 -15.02 -11.03 -4.56
CA GLU A 97 -14.93 -12.06 -3.53
C GLU A 97 -14.73 -11.45 -2.13
N PRO A 98 -15.78 -10.86 -1.52
CA PRO A 98 -15.67 -10.17 -0.24
C PRO A 98 -15.29 -11.10 0.92
N GLN A 99 -15.39 -12.42 0.77
CA GLN A 99 -14.94 -13.36 1.81
C GLN A 99 -13.49 -13.83 1.63
N ALA A 100 -12.86 -13.52 0.51
CA ALA A 100 -11.46 -13.87 0.28
C ALA A 100 -10.56 -12.98 1.15
N PHE A 101 -9.54 -13.58 1.77
CA PHE A 101 -8.50 -12.87 2.55
C PHE A 101 -8.99 -11.95 3.69
N GLY A 102 -10.27 -12.05 4.11
CA GLY A 102 -10.83 -11.14 5.11
C GLY A 102 -11.15 -9.73 4.57
N PHE A 103 -11.55 -9.60 3.30
CA PHE A 103 -11.98 -8.30 2.76
C PHE A 103 -13.29 -7.81 3.39
N ASN A 104 -13.20 -6.93 4.37
CA ASN A 104 -14.36 -6.21 4.88
C ASN A 104 -14.40 -4.76 4.35
N ALA A 105 -15.44 -4.02 4.71
CA ALA A 105 -15.58 -2.61 4.32
C ALA A 105 -14.34 -1.78 4.68
N GLY A 106 -13.72 -2.03 5.84
CA GLY A 106 -12.47 -1.38 6.25
C GLY A 106 -11.33 -1.67 5.28
N SER A 107 -11.17 -2.92 4.87
CA SER A 107 -10.16 -3.32 3.88
C SER A 107 -10.40 -2.64 2.53
N HIS A 108 -11.65 -2.46 2.10
CA HIS A 108 -11.95 -1.70 0.87
C HIS A 108 -11.52 -0.23 0.95
N PHE A 109 -11.80 0.44 2.07
CA PHE A 109 -11.37 1.82 2.27
C PHE A 109 -9.85 1.95 2.34
N LEU A 110 -9.17 0.98 2.96
CA LEU A 110 -7.71 0.92 2.97
C LEU A 110 -7.16 0.89 1.54
N HIS A 111 -7.62 -0.07 0.72
CA HIS A 111 -7.16 -0.22 -0.66
C HIS A 111 -7.47 1.01 -1.51
N LEU A 112 -8.68 1.56 -1.40
CA LEU A 112 -9.06 2.80 -2.11
C LEU A 112 -8.17 4.00 -1.71
N GLY A 113 -7.86 4.13 -0.42
CA GLY A 113 -6.95 5.16 0.08
C GLY A 113 -5.54 5.00 -0.49
N LEU A 114 -5.03 3.77 -0.54
CA LEU A 114 -3.70 3.47 -1.09
C LEU A 114 -3.64 3.73 -2.60
N ILE A 115 -4.70 3.41 -3.35
CA ILE A 115 -4.86 3.76 -4.77
C ILE A 115 -4.78 5.27 -4.95
N THR A 116 -5.56 6.02 -4.15
CA THR A 116 -5.62 7.49 -4.23
C THR A 116 -4.25 8.11 -3.95
N ILE A 117 -3.57 7.66 -2.90
CA ILE A 117 -2.20 8.12 -2.56
C ILE A 117 -1.23 7.82 -3.70
N ALA A 118 -1.26 6.60 -4.25
CA ALA A 118 -0.40 6.21 -5.35
C ALA A 118 -0.64 7.08 -6.60
N SER A 119 -1.90 7.35 -6.95
CA SER A 119 -2.27 8.24 -8.05
C SER A 119 -1.78 9.68 -7.84
N VAL A 120 -2.00 10.25 -6.65
CA VAL A 120 -1.56 11.62 -6.32
C VAL A 120 -0.03 11.72 -6.36
N CYS A 121 0.67 10.77 -5.73
CA CYS A 121 2.13 10.72 -5.78
C CYS A 121 2.64 10.57 -7.22
N GLY A 122 2.02 9.72 -8.04
CA GLY A 122 2.34 9.57 -9.45
C GLY A 122 2.17 10.86 -10.25
N LEU A 123 1.06 11.58 -10.04
CA LEU A 123 0.81 12.88 -10.66
C LEU A 123 1.82 13.94 -10.22
N MET A 124 2.17 13.98 -8.93
CA MET A 124 3.18 14.92 -8.42
C MET A 124 4.59 14.64 -8.98
N ILE A 125 4.91 13.38 -9.25
CA ILE A 125 6.18 13.00 -9.88
C ILE A 125 6.16 13.30 -11.39
N ALA A 126 5.01 13.16 -12.05
CA ALA A 126 4.86 13.38 -13.49
C ALA A 126 4.64 14.86 -13.87
N SER A 127 4.11 15.70 -12.97
CA SER A 127 3.78 17.10 -13.25
C SER A 127 4.96 17.96 -13.74
N PRO A 128 6.22 17.77 -13.29
CA PRO A 128 7.36 18.51 -13.85
C PRO A 128 7.64 18.19 -15.32
N HIS A 129 7.07 17.11 -15.88
CA HIS A 129 7.24 16.71 -17.27
C HIS A 129 6.06 17.13 -18.17
N MET A 130 4.98 17.68 -17.60
CA MET A 130 3.80 18.14 -18.35
C MET A 130 3.80 19.66 -18.62
N GLY A 131 4.80 20.39 -18.10
CA GLY A 131 5.00 21.83 -18.33
C GLY A 131 6.17 22.15 -19.28
N GLY A 132 6.58 21.20 -20.11
CA GLY A 132 7.59 21.45 -21.15
C GLY A 132 6.99 22.26 -22.29
N GLU A 133 7.19 23.58 -22.24
CA GLU A 133 6.96 24.47 -23.37
C GLU A 133 7.87 24.12 -24.56
N HIS A 134 7.33 24.44 -25.72
CA HIS A 134 7.98 24.55 -27.03
C HIS A 134 9.25 25.39 -27.04
#